data_AF-A0AAE1NIU7-F1
#
_entry.id   AF-A0AAE1NIU7-F1
#
_cell.length_a   1.000
_cell.length_b   1.000
_cell.length_c   1.000
_cell.angle_alpha   90.00
_cell.angle_beta   90.00
_cell.angle_gamma   90.00
#
_symmetry.space_group_name_H-M   'P 1'
#
loop_
_entity.id
_entity.type
_entity.pdbx_description
1 polymer ?
#
loop_
_entity_poly.entity_id
_entity_poly.type
_entity_poly.pdbx_seq_one_letter_code
_entity_poly.pdbx_strand_id
1 'polypeptide(L)'
;MTLYFTHHDRVLKMPDIAGKEPEVVVNATAASGLDYHYKKDLLYWSDTETRKVYSQKLRGTGTPSETITALTLPGSLTPGALAVDWVGDKIYVVDILGQKIDVFEILAPYHAIVLSSNITEPQDIGLDPTKGLMFVADTDRIIRANMDGTNLKALVKDVIYKASGIAVDIISQRIFWCDSLLDYIETVTYDGTGRTAIVRGSTVVPAPNRLTMFESKIYWTDSTRQGVIRVDKYDWASSIHHVYRNSEKAQDPKAIKAVHSLMQPPEVGLQKKDLHTKIYIKGFTKGGLQ
;
A
#
# COMPACT_ATOMS: atom_id res chain seq x y z
N MET A 1 7.24 -9.75 -13.20
CA MET A 1 6.52 -9.17 -12.06
C MET A 1 5.76 -10.28 -11.32
N THR A 2 5.54 -10.14 -10.02
CA THR A 2 4.73 -11.07 -9.22
C THR A 2 3.78 -10.27 -8.32
N LEU A 3 2.50 -10.66 -8.25
CA LEU A 3 1.55 -10.04 -7.32
C LEU A 3 1.65 -10.73 -5.97
N TYR A 4 1.59 -9.95 -4.91
CA TYR A 4 1.33 -10.43 -3.57
C TYR A 4 0.07 -9.74 -3.06
N PHE A 5 -0.79 -10.46 -2.36
CA PHE A 5 -2.00 -9.90 -1.78
C PHE A 5 -2.41 -10.63 -0.50
N THR A 6 -3.11 -9.92 0.38
CA THR A 6 -3.62 -10.47 1.63
C THR A 6 -5.05 -10.96 1.45
N HIS A 7 -5.36 -12.09 2.05
CA HIS A 7 -6.70 -12.68 2.04
C HIS A 7 -7.04 -13.17 3.46
N HIS A 8 -7.13 -12.22 4.39
CA HIS A 8 -7.44 -12.41 5.81
C HIS A 8 -6.54 -13.43 6.55
N ASP A 9 -6.74 -14.74 6.37
CA ASP A 9 -5.99 -15.81 7.06
C ASP A 9 -4.63 -16.14 6.40
N ARG A 10 -4.25 -15.43 5.32
CA ARG A 10 -3.01 -15.69 4.58
C ARG A 10 -2.53 -14.52 3.73
N VAL A 11 -1.26 -14.59 3.34
CA VAL A 11 -0.68 -13.82 2.24
C VAL A 11 -0.43 -14.76 1.06
N LEU A 12 -0.92 -14.38 -0.10
CA LEU A 12 -0.81 -15.14 -1.35
C LEU A 12 0.16 -14.46 -2.30
N LYS A 13 0.83 -15.28 -3.11
CA LYS A 13 1.70 -14.87 -4.20
C LYS A 13 1.16 -15.44 -5.50
N MET A 14 1.04 -14.59 -6.51
CA MET A 14 0.51 -14.94 -7.82
C MET A 14 1.46 -14.40 -8.91
N PRO A 15 2.15 -15.28 -9.66
CA PRO A 15 2.87 -14.86 -10.85
C PRO A 15 1.90 -14.28 -11.89
N ASP A 16 2.30 -13.25 -12.63
CA ASP A 16 1.51 -12.75 -13.79
C ASP A 16 1.71 -13.68 -15.01
N ILE A 17 1.44 -14.97 -14.81
CA ILE A 17 1.52 -16.03 -15.81
C ILE A 17 0.14 -16.68 -15.86
N ALA A 18 -0.48 -16.66 -17.04
CA ALA A 18 -1.82 -17.21 -17.24
C ALA A 18 -1.87 -18.70 -16.84
N GLY A 19 -2.90 -19.08 -16.09
CA GLY A 19 -3.16 -20.47 -15.69
C GLY A 19 -2.34 -20.99 -14.51
N LYS A 20 -1.48 -20.17 -13.88
CA LYS A 20 -0.85 -20.55 -12.62
C LYS A 20 -1.78 -20.27 -11.44
N GLU A 21 -1.83 -21.18 -10.49
CA GLU A 21 -2.55 -21.00 -9.22
C GLU A 21 -1.74 -20.16 -8.22
N PRO A 22 -2.40 -19.47 -7.27
CA PRO A 22 -1.71 -18.71 -6.23
C PRO A 22 -1.01 -19.63 -5.23
N GLU A 23 0.20 -19.23 -4.83
CA GLU A 23 1.01 -19.91 -3.82
C GLU A 23 0.79 -19.23 -2.46
N VAL A 24 0.52 -20.02 -1.40
CA VAL A 24 0.48 -19.49 -0.04
C VAL A 24 1.90 -19.16 0.42
N VAL A 25 2.14 -17.90 0.78
CA VAL A 25 3.45 -17.44 1.26
C VAL A 25 3.53 -17.60 2.77
N VAL A 26 2.48 -17.19 3.49
CA VAL A 26 2.41 -17.30 4.95
C VAL A 26 0.95 -17.36 5.40
N ASN A 27 0.71 -18.10 6.48
CA ASN A 27 -0.57 -18.06 7.21
C ASN A 27 -0.55 -16.89 8.19
N ALA A 28 -1.67 -16.19 8.30
CA ALA A 28 -1.85 -15.04 9.17
C ALA A 28 -3.13 -15.21 9.99
N THR A 29 -3.34 -14.33 10.97
CA THR A 29 -4.58 -14.31 11.75
C THR A 29 -5.59 -13.36 11.11
N ALA A 30 -5.16 -12.15 10.77
CA ALA A 30 -5.96 -11.16 10.06
C ALA A 30 -5.06 -10.22 9.26
N ALA A 31 -4.37 -10.75 8.24
CA ALA A 31 -3.52 -9.98 7.34
C ALA A 31 -4.31 -8.85 6.67
N SER A 32 -3.81 -7.61 6.79
CA SER A 32 -4.48 -6.41 6.27
C SER A 32 -3.58 -5.67 5.28
N GLY A 33 -2.53 -5.01 5.77
CA GLY A 33 -1.57 -4.25 4.98
C GLY A 33 -0.43 -5.14 4.46
N LEU A 34 0.19 -4.72 3.36
CA LEU A 34 1.25 -5.46 2.70
C LEU A 34 2.17 -4.50 1.92
N ASP A 35 3.47 -4.62 2.10
CA ASP A 35 4.47 -3.97 1.23
C ASP A 35 5.82 -4.69 1.28
N TYR A 36 6.82 -4.22 0.55
CA TYR A 36 8.10 -4.92 0.43
C TYR A 36 9.30 -3.98 0.35
N HIS A 37 10.48 -4.52 0.63
CA HIS A 37 11.77 -3.90 0.36
C HIS A 37 12.55 -4.79 -0.62
N TYR A 38 12.56 -4.43 -1.90
CA TYR A 38 13.04 -5.28 -2.99
C TYR A 38 14.54 -5.53 -2.90
N LYS A 39 15.32 -4.51 -2.53
CA LYS A 39 16.78 -4.59 -2.44
C LYS A 39 17.21 -5.42 -1.23
N LYS A 40 16.48 -5.31 -0.11
CA LYS A 40 16.72 -6.11 1.11
C LYS A 40 16.06 -7.49 1.08
N ASP A 41 15.30 -7.80 0.03
CA ASP A 41 14.57 -9.06 -0.13
C ASP A 41 13.58 -9.32 1.02
N LEU A 42 12.81 -8.31 1.45
CA LEU A 42 11.87 -8.42 2.56
C LEU A 42 10.43 -8.15 2.12
N LEU A 43 9.51 -8.98 2.59
CA LEU A 43 8.07 -8.79 2.49
C LEU A 43 7.52 -8.49 3.89
N TYR A 44 6.73 -7.43 4.01
CA TYR A 44 6.09 -7.00 5.25
C TYR A 44 4.58 -7.12 5.13
N TRP A 45 3.94 -7.59 6.19
CA TRP A 45 2.48 -7.52 6.30
C TRP A 45 2.07 -7.11 7.72
N SER A 46 0.94 -6.44 7.81
CA SER A 46 0.32 -6.15 9.10
C SER A 46 -0.77 -7.15 9.41
N ASP A 47 -0.92 -7.45 10.69
CA ASP A 47 -2.00 -8.29 11.20
C ASP A 47 -2.82 -7.49 12.21
N THR A 48 -4.11 -7.31 11.93
CA THR A 48 -4.98 -6.48 12.76
C THR A 48 -5.41 -7.17 14.05
N GLU A 49 -5.38 -8.50 14.11
CA GLU A 49 -5.74 -9.26 15.30
C GLU A 49 -4.56 -9.28 16.28
N THR A 50 -3.36 -9.60 15.80
CA THR A 50 -2.17 -9.65 16.67
C THR A 50 -1.55 -8.27 16.91
N ARG A 51 -2.00 -7.24 16.17
CA ARG A 51 -1.52 -5.84 16.22
C ARG A 51 -0.01 -5.74 16.04
N LYS A 52 0.51 -6.47 15.05
CA LYS A 52 1.94 -6.51 14.72
C LYS A 52 2.16 -6.29 13.24
N VAL A 53 3.38 -5.87 12.90
CA VAL A 53 3.92 -5.96 11.54
C VAL A 53 4.94 -7.08 11.53
N TYR A 54 4.76 -8.03 10.63
CA TYR A 54 5.64 -9.16 10.44
C TYR A 54 6.50 -8.95 9.19
N SER A 55 7.61 -9.68 9.11
CA SER A 55 8.49 -9.71 7.95
C SER A 55 8.98 -11.13 7.67
N GLN A 56 9.23 -11.40 6.39
CA GLN A 56 9.94 -12.60 5.92
C GLN A 56 10.72 -12.29 4.64
N LYS A 57 11.53 -13.24 4.15
CA LYS A 57 12.18 -13.10 2.84
C LYS A 57 11.18 -13.09 1.70
N LEU A 58 11.33 -12.14 0.79
CA LEU A 58 10.45 -11.96 -0.37
C LEU A 58 10.63 -13.08 -1.41
N ARG A 59 11.88 -13.46 -1.70
CA ARG A 59 12.25 -14.55 -2.63
C ARG A 59 12.76 -15.76 -1.86
N GLY A 60 11.94 -16.35 -1.00
CA GLY A 60 12.28 -17.59 -0.31
C GLY A 60 12.53 -18.74 -1.30
N THR A 61 13.69 -19.37 -1.23
CA THR A 61 14.00 -20.63 -1.93
C THR A 61 14.10 -21.76 -0.91
N GLY A 62 13.25 -22.78 -1.05
CA GLY A 62 13.52 -24.14 -0.54
C GLY A 62 13.29 -24.42 0.95
N THR A 63 13.23 -23.42 1.82
CA THR A 63 12.83 -23.55 3.23
C THR A 63 11.77 -22.50 3.60
N PRO A 64 10.83 -22.79 4.53
CA PRO A 64 9.94 -21.76 5.05
C PRO A 64 10.81 -20.61 5.56
N SER A 65 10.70 -19.43 4.95
CA SER A 65 11.41 -18.26 5.48
C SER A 65 10.90 -18.04 6.89
N GLU A 66 11.80 -17.94 7.86
CA GLU A 66 11.40 -17.64 9.23
C GLU A 66 10.64 -16.32 9.24
N THR A 67 9.38 -16.39 9.69
CA THR A 67 8.55 -15.22 9.92
C THR A 67 8.99 -14.60 11.23
N ILE A 68 9.38 -13.33 11.18
CA ILE A 68 9.78 -12.58 12.36
C ILE A 68 8.82 -11.43 12.60
N THR A 69 8.66 -11.03 13.86
CA THR A 69 7.98 -9.77 14.18
C THR A 69 8.93 -8.64 13.77
N ALA A 70 8.54 -7.89 12.74
CA ALA A 70 9.35 -6.80 12.19
C ALA A 70 9.29 -5.56 13.07
N LEU A 71 8.08 -5.23 13.54
CA LEU A 71 7.82 -4.07 14.39
C LEU A 71 6.94 -4.49 15.56
N THR A 72 7.33 -4.04 16.75
CA THR A 72 6.43 -4.01 17.92
C THR A 72 5.72 -2.66 17.90
N LEU A 73 4.41 -2.69 17.70
CA LEU A 73 3.59 -1.48 17.61
C LEU A 73 3.14 -1.03 19.01
N PRO A 74 2.88 0.27 19.21
CA PRO A 74 2.19 0.75 20.41
C PRO A 74 0.86 0.00 20.61
N GLY A 75 0.52 -0.38 21.84
CA GLY A 75 -0.58 -1.33 22.11
C GLY A 75 -1.98 -0.95 21.59
N SER A 76 -2.23 0.34 21.35
CA SER A 76 -3.49 0.84 20.77
C SER A 76 -3.54 0.86 19.24
N LEU A 77 -2.38 0.70 18.57
CA LEU A 77 -2.28 0.84 17.12
C LEU A 77 -2.94 -0.32 16.40
N THR A 78 -3.82 -0.03 15.44
CA THR A 78 -4.47 -1.03 14.57
C THR A 78 -3.93 -0.91 13.14
N PRO A 79 -2.96 -1.75 12.74
CA PRO A 79 -2.21 -1.52 11.50
C PRO A 79 -3.00 -2.00 10.27
N GLY A 80 -3.74 -1.09 9.62
CA GLY A 80 -4.61 -1.43 8.49
C GLY A 80 -3.91 -1.47 7.13
N ALA A 81 -2.93 -0.58 6.92
CA ALA A 81 -2.15 -0.48 5.69
C ALA A 81 -0.69 -0.14 5.99
N LEU A 82 0.20 -0.45 5.03
CA LEU A 82 1.64 -0.27 5.13
C LEU A 82 2.19 0.37 3.86
N ALA A 83 3.21 1.21 4.01
CA ALA A 83 4.09 1.58 2.90
C ALA A 83 5.56 1.63 3.34
N VAL A 84 6.44 1.03 2.54
CA VAL A 84 7.88 0.94 2.79
C VAL A 84 8.59 2.06 2.06
N ASP A 85 9.36 2.83 2.79
CA ASP A 85 10.38 3.72 2.25
C ASP A 85 11.67 2.92 2.04
N TRP A 86 11.92 2.49 0.80
CA TRP A 86 13.12 1.71 0.46
C TRP A 86 14.39 2.56 0.33
N VAL A 87 14.27 3.89 0.31
CA VAL A 87 15.40 4.82 0.24
C VAL A 87 15.89 5.14 1.64
N GLY A 88 14.96 5.55 2.51
CA GLY A 88 15.23 5.91 3.90
C GLY A 88 15.13 4.76 4.88
N ASP A 89 14.85 3.53 4.44
CA ASP A 89 14.72 2.33 5.28
C ASP A 89 13.70 2.49 6.43
N LYS A 90 12.49 2.91 6.08
CA LYS A 90 11.38 3.13 7.03
C LYS A 90 10.12 2.39 6.61
N ILE A 91 9.21 2.20 7.57
CA ILE A 91 7.87 1.67 7.32
C ILE A 91 6.86 2.66 7.88
N TYR A 92 5.97 3.12 7.02
CA TYR A 92 4.79 3.91 7.37
C TYR A 92 3.63 2.96 7.63
N VAL A 93 2.95 3.15 8.75
CA VAL A 93 1.84 2.31 9.20
C VAL A 93 0.61 3.18 9.40
N VAL A 94 -0.47 2.85 8.71
CA VAL A 94 -1.77 3.49 8.90
C VAL A 94 -2.48 2.83 10.06
N ASP A 95 -2.74 3.61 11.11
CA ASP A 95 -3.57 3.22 12.24
C ASP A 95 -5.04 3.55 11.93
N ILE A 96 -5.79 2.55 11.49
CA ILE A 96 -7.17 2.75 11.00
C ILE A 96 -8.13 3.17 12.11
N LEU A 97 -7.89 2.72 13.35
CA LEU A 97 -8.74 3.08 14.50
C LEU A 97 -8.20 4.31 15.24
N GLY A 98 -6.88 4.45 15.31
CA GLY A 98 -6.25 5.63 15.91
C GLY A 98 -6.23 6.87 15.02
N GLN A 99 -6.68 6.75 13.76
CA GLN A 99 -6.77 7.83 12.77
C GLN A 99 -5.46 8.60 12.63
N LYS A 100 -4.36 7.86 12.45
CA LYS A 100 -3.02 8.44 12.36
C LYS A 100 -2.11 7.60 11.46
N ILE A 101 -1.00 8.20 11.08
CA ILE A 101 0.07 7.54 10.34
C ILE A 101 1.34 7.65 11.15
N ASP A 102 1.86 6.49 11.51
CA ASP A 102 3.08 6.31 12.29
C ASP A 102 4.20 5.87 11.35
N VAL A 103 5.44 6.25 11.65
CA VAL A 103 6.62 5.78 10.91
C VAL A 103 7.64 5.16 11.84
N PHE A 104 8.22 4.07 11.37
CA PHE A 104 9.16 3.25 12.10
C PHE A 104 10.46 3.10 11.30
N GLU A 105 11.59 3.14 11.99
CA GLU A 105 12.87 2.80 11.39
C GLU A 105 12.99 1.28 11.21
N ILE A 106 13.46 0.83 10.05
CA ILE A 106 13.76 -0.59 9.84
C ILE A 106 15.02 -0.93 10.65
N LEU A 107 14.93 -1.94 11.52
CA LEU A 107 16.02 -2.44 12.39
C LEU A 107 16.41 -1.54 13.57
N ALA A 108 15.70 -0.44 13.83
CA ALA A 108 15.91 0.36 15.03
C ALA A 108 14.58 0.63 15.74
N PRO A 109 14.57 0.76 17.08
CA PRO A 109 13.34 0.96 17.85
C PRO A 109 12.85 2.41 17.82
N TYR A 110 13.13 3.15 16.74
CA TYR A 110 12.72 4.54 16.59
C TYR A 110 11.38 4.61 15.87
N HIS A 111 10.48 5.38 16.46
CA HIS A 111 9.12 5.57 15.98
C HIS A 111 8.69 7.03 16.19
N ALA A 112 7.90 7.56 15.27
CA ALA A 112 7.26 8.87 15.39
C ALA A 112 5.87 8.86 14.73
N ILE A 113 4.99 9.74 15.22
CA ILE A 113 3.71 10.02 14.57
C ILE A 113 3.97 11.06 13.47
N VAL A 114 3.65 10.71 12.22
CA VAL A 114 3.83 11.58 11.04
C VAL A 114 2.63 12.48 10.85
N LEU A 115 1.43 11.90 10.92
CA LEU A 115 0.15 12.61 10.82
C LEU A 115 -0.82 12.09 11.86
N SER A 116 -1.38 12.99 12.66
CA SER A 116 -2.47 12.71 13.62
C SER A 116 -3.50 13.84 13.69
N SER A 117 -3.36 14.84 12.80
CA SER A 117 -4.29 15.96 12.68
C SER A 117 -4.53 16.24 11.20
N ASN A 118 -5.71 16.78 10.88
CA ASN A 118 -6.15 17.01 9.50
C ASN A 118 -6.15 15.73 8.63
N ILE A 119 -6.45 14.60 9.29
CA ILE A 119 -6.72 13.29 8.71
C ILE A 119 -7.97 12.76 9.43
N THR A 120 -8.85 12.05 8.73
CA THR A 120 -10.18 11.68 9.25
C THR A 120 -10.31 10.18 9.43
N GLU A 121 -10.10 9.41 8.37
CA GLU A 121 -10.27 7.97 8.34
C GLU A 121 -9.32 7.37 7.28
N PRO A 122 -8.00 7.35 7.55
CA PRO A 122 -7.02 6.90 6.58
C PRO A 122 -7.16 5.40 6.32
N GLN A 123 -7.35 5.05 5.06
CA GLN A 123 -7.56 3.68 4.59
C GLN A 123 -6.29 3.07 4.02
N ASP A 124 -5.57 3.80 3.18
CA ASP A 124 -4.41 3.30 2.44
C ASP A 124 -3.36 4.39 2.24
N ILE A 125 -2.11 3.98 2.01
CA ILE A 125 -0.98 4.87 1.83
C ILE A 125 -0.08 4.40 0.69
N GLY A 126 0.39 5.35 -0.11
CA GLY A 126 1.42 5.17 -1.12
C GLY A 126 2.53 6.20 -0.96
N LEU A 127 3.77 5.82 -1.29
CA LEU A 127 4.94 6.68 -1.13
C LEU A 127 5.63 6.91 -2.48
N ASP A 128 6.23 8.08 -2.62
CA ASP A 128 7.31 8.35 -3.55
C ASP A 128 8.54 8.86 -2.75
N PRO A 129 9.37 7.93 -2.24
CA PRO A 129 10.57 8.27 -1.51
C PRO A 129 11.58 9.09 -2.31
N THR A 130 11.57 8.98 -3.65
CA THR A 130 12.50 9.73 -4.51
C THR A 130 12.19 11.24 -4.54
N LYS A 131 10.99 11.62 -4.09
CA LYS A 131 10.54 13.01 -3.94
C LYS A 131 10.18 13.38 -2.51
N GLY A 132 10.31 12.44 -1.57
CA GLY A 132 9.89 12.63 -0.17
C GLY A 132 8.39 12.92 -0.04
N LEU A 133 7.55 12.32 -0.89
CA LEU A 133 6.09 12.53 -0.89
C LEU A 133 5.35 11.28 -0.43
N MET A 134 4.24 11.51 0.28
CA MET A 134 3.26 10.47 0.61
C MET A 134 1.86 10.89 0.16
N PHE A 135 1.08 9.88 -0.18
CA PHE A 135 -0.30 10.01 -0.62
C PHE A 135 -1.19 9.08 0.19
N VAL A 136 -2.33 9.58 0.65
CA VAL A 136 -3.21 8.87 1.56
C VAL A 136 -4.63 8.89 1.03
N ALA A 137 -5.28 7.73 0.99
CA ALA A 137 -6.73 7.63 0.82
C ALA A 137 -7.39 7.82 2.20
N ASP A 138 -7.99 8.99 2.44
CA ASP A 138 -8.55 9.43 3.72
C ASP A 138 -10.08 9.50 3.63
N THR A 139 -10.75 8.38 3.33
CA THR A 139 -12.19 8.18 3.06
C THR A 139 -12.88 9.23 2.17
N ASP A 140 -12.99 10.50 2.62
CA ASP A 140 -13.63 11.62 1.94
C ASP A 140 -12.69 12.43 1.04
N ARG A 141 -11.39 12.09 1.00
CA ARG A 141 -10.40 12.80 0.16
C ARG A 141 -9.16 11.96 -0.13
N ILE A 142 -8.40 12.40 -1.11
CA ILE A 142 -7.01 12.00 -1.30
C ILE A 142 -6.11 13.11 -0.77
N ILE A 143 -5.20 12.77 0.13
CA ILE A 143 -4.21 13.69 0.70
C ILE A 143 -2.87 13.49 0.00
N ARG A 144 -2.14 14.58 -0.22
CA ARG A 144 -0.69 14.59 -0.47
C ARG A 144 0.00 15.32 0.67
N ALA A 145 1.11 14.80 1.17
CA ALA A 145 1.98 15.48 2.11
C ALA A 145 3.45 15.13 1.82
N ASN A 146 4.37 15.88 2.42
CA ASN A 146 5.74 15.41 2.52
C ASN A 146 5.78 14.21 3.48
N MET A 147 6.75 13.31 3.29
CA MET A 147 6.92 12.10 4.11
C MET A 147 7.26 12.37 5.59
N ASP A 148 7.57 13.62 5.94
CA ASP A 148 7.74 14.09 7.32
C ASP A 148 6.44 14.65 7.94
N GLY A 149 5.33 14.61 7.19
CA GLY A 149 4.02 15.13 7.61
C GLY A 149 3.79 16.60 7.26
N THR A 150 4.79 17.32 6.75
CA THR A 150 4.65 18.73 6.38
C THR A 150 3.95 18.91 5.03
N ASN A 151 3.53 20.14 4.71
CA ASN A 151 2.94 20.50 3.41
C ASN A 151 1.71 19.64 3.02
N LEU A 152 0.91 19.24 4.01
CA LEU A 152 -0.33 18.49 3.82
C LEU A 152 -1.33 19.30 2.97
N LYS A 153 -1.85 18.67 1.92
CA LYS A 153 -2.82 19.24 0.98
C LYS A 153 -3.85 18.19 0.59
N ALA A 154 -5.12 18.59 0.52
CA ALA A 154 -6.14 17.80 -0.16
C ALA A 154 -5.86 17.83 -1.67
N LEU A 155 -5.46 16.69 -2.22
CA LEU A 155 -5.16 16.52 -3.65
C LEU A 155 -6.43 16.34 -4.47
N VAL A 156 -7.39 15.58 -3.93
CA VAL A 156 -8.73 15.38 -4.49
C VAL A 156 -9.73 15.42 -3.34
N LYS A 157 -10.79 16.22 -3.47
CA LYS A 157 -11.83 16.38 -2.44
C LYS A 157 -13.27 16.41 -2.98
N ASP A 158 -13.42 16.42 -4.30
CA ASP A 158 -14.72 16.52 -4.97
C ASP A 158 -15.05 15.19 -5.62
N VAL A 159 -16.34 14.79 -5.58
CA VAL A 159 -16.83 13.53 -6.17
C VAL A 159 -16.01 12.34 -5.66
N ILE A 160 -15.99 12.20 -4.34
CA ILE A 160 -15.32 11.14 -3.58
C ILE A 160 -16.17 10.88 -2.33
N TYR A 161 -16.34 9.63 -1.95
CA TYR A 161 -17.21 9.23 -0.84
C TYR A 161 -16.56 8.14 0.02
N LYS A 162 -15.86 7.19 -0.60
CA LYS A 162 -15.18 6.10 0.11
C LYS A 162 -13.88 5.72 -0.56
N ALA A 163 -12.94 6.66 -0.56
CA ALA A 163 -11.56 6.47 -0.98
C ALA A 163 -10.95 5.30 -0.20
N SER A 164 -10.66 4.21 -0.89
CA SER A 164 -10.26 2.95 -0.26
C SER A 164 -8.80 2.62 -0.56
N GLY A 165 -8.38 2.68 -1.82
CA GLY A 165 -7.05 2.22 -2.25
C GLY A 165 -6.26 3.28 -2.99
N ILE A 166 -4.93 3.20 -2.90
CA ILE A 166 -4.03 4.10 -3.62
C ILE A 166 -2.78 3.38 -4.14
N ALA A 167 -2.37 3.71 -5.37
CA ALA A 167 -1.09 3.32 -5.95
C ALA A 167 -0.38 4.52 -6.57
N VAL A 168 0.95 4.45 -6.62
CA VAL A 168 1.81 5.55 -7.04
C VAL A 168 2.58 5.13 -8.30
N ASP A 169 2.46 5.94 -9.35
CA ASP A 169 3.29 5.86 -10.55
C ASP A 169 4.38 6.93 -10.46
N ILE A 170 5.57 6.52 -10.02
CA ILE A 170 6.73 7.39 -9.81
C ILE A 170 7.21 7.99 -11.13
N ILE A 171 7.16 7.22 -12.22
CA ILE A 171 7.66 7.64 -13.53
C ILE A 171 6.77 8.72 -14.12
N SER A 172 5.46 8.48 -14.11
CA SER A 172 4.48 9.43 -14.64
C SER A 172 4.12 10.54 -13.65
N GLN A 173 4.56 10.45 -12.40
CA GLN A 173 4.18 11.33 -11.27
C GLN A 173 2.66 11.46 -11.13
N ARG A 174 2.00 10.30 -11.09
CA ARG A 174 0.54 10.20 -10.92
C ARG A 174 0.22 9.23 -9.81
N ILE A 175 -0.93 9.45 -9.18
CA ILE A 175 -1.53 8.46 -8.31
C ILE A 175 -2.74 7.85 -9.00
N PHE A 176 -3.00 6.60 -8.68
CA PHE A 176 -4.20 5.87 -9.04
C PHE A 176 -4.93 5.56 -7.75
N TRP A 177 -6.24 5.77 -7.71
CA TRP A 177 -7.02 5.56 -6.50
C TRP A 177 -8.41 5.05 -6.85
N CYS A 178 -9.06 4.41 -5.88
CA CYS A 178 -10.40 3.87 -6.06
C CYS A 178 -11.37 4.33 -4.99
N ASP A 179 -12.63 4.44 -5.39
CA ASP A 179 -13.75 4.67 -4.49
C ASP A 179 -14.59 3.39 -4.43
N SER A 180 -14.68 2.83 -3.22
CA SER A 180 -15.36 1.56 -2.97
C SER A 180 -16.89 1.67 -2.90
N LEU A 181 -17.45 2.89 -2.89
CA LEU A 181 -18.90 3.11 -2.94
C LEU A 181 -19.37 3.63 -4.30
N LEU A 182 -18.56 4.46 -4.95
CA LEU A 182 -18.90 5.06 -6.25
C LEU A 182 -18.43 4.21 -7.45
N ASP A 183 -17.85 3.04 -7.20
CA ASP A 183 -17.50 2.03 -8.19
C ASP A 183 -16.63 2.59 -9.32
N TYR A 184 -15.47 3.14 -8.96
CA TYR A 184 -14.50 3.60 -9.95
C TYR A 184 -13.05 3.47 -9.52
N ILE A 185 -12.17 3.52 -10.52
CA ILE A 185 -10.75 3.78 -10.39
C ILE A 185 -10.40 4.98 -11.25
N GLU A 186 -9.67 5.93 -10.67
CA GLU A 186 -9.23 7.15 -11.33
C GLU A 186 -7.74 7.40 -11.13
N THR A 187 -7.24 8.38 -11.86
CA THR A 187 -5.86 8.83 -11.76
C THR A 187 -5.76 10.33 -11.87
N VAL A 188 -4.77 10.90 -11.19
CA VAL A 188 -4.51 12.34 -11.14
C VAL A 188 -3.00 12.54 -10.99
N THR A 189 -2.46 13.63 -11.52
CA THR A 189 -1.05 13.99 -11.32
C THR A 189 -0.80 14.39 -9.86
N TYR A 190 0.46 14.38 -9.44
CA TYR A 190 0.86 14.76 -8.07
C TYR A 190 0.46 16.18 -7.68
N ASP A 191 0.19 17.08 -8.63
CA ASP A 191 -0.28 18.44 -8.37
C ASP A 191 -1.82 18.59 -8.37
N GLY A 192 -2.56 17.50 -8.60
CA GLY A 192 -4.02 17.46 -8.58
C GLY A 192 -4.66 17.75 -9.94
N THR A 193 -3.85 17.96 -10.99
CA THR A 193 -4.34 18.21 -12.35
C THR A 193 -4.52 16.93 -13.17
N GLY A 194 -5.14 17.06 -14.34
CA GLY A 194 -5.30 15.93 -15.27
C GLY A 194 -6.01 14.73 -14.65
N ARG A 195 -7.04 14.96 -13.81
CA ARG A 195 -7.88 13.87 -13.27
C ARG A 195 -8.58 13.14 -14.41
N THR A 196 -8.47 11.83 -14.47
CA THR A 196 -9.06 11.01 -15.54
C THR A 196 -9.57 9.69 -14.99
N ALA A 197 -10.73 9.25 -15.48
CA ALA A 197 -11.27 7.93 -15.17
C ALA A 197 -10.51 6.83 -15.89
N ILE A 198 -10.19 5.75 -15.17
CA ILE A 198 -9.66 4.52 -15.77
C ILE A 198 -10.76 3.52 -16.04
N VAL A 199 -11.58 3.25 -15.02
CA VAL A 199 -12.72 2.34 -15.14
C VAL A 199 -13.81 2.79 -14.17
N ARG A 200 -15.08 2.61 -14.57
CA ARG A 200 -16.25 2.97 -13.75
C ARG A 200 -17.38 1.96 -13.96
N GLY A 201 -18.28 1.90 -12.98
CA GLY A 201 -19.56 1.23 -13.08
C GLY A 201 -19.61 -0.08 -12.29
N SER A 202 -20.73 -0.28 -11.60
CA SER A 202 -20.96 -1.40 -10.69
C SER A 202 -20.86 -2.78 -11.35
N THR A 203 -21.11 -2.89 -12.65
CA THR A 203 -20.95 -4.17 -13.36
C THR A 203 -19.51 -4.50 -13.69
N VAL A 204 -18.61 -3.52 -13.65
CA VAL A 204 -17.20 -3.65 -14.03
C VAL A 204 -16.30 -3.65 -12.79
N VAL A 205 -16.51 -2.69 -11.88
CA VAL A 205 -15.71 -2.46 -10.67
C VAL A 205 -16.62 -2.22 -9.44
N PRO A 206 -17.41 -3.22 -9.03
CA PRO A 206 -18.50 -3.09 -8.04
C PRO A 206 -18.10 -2.76 -6.59
N ALA A 207 -16.84 -2.95 -6.19
CA ALA A 207 -16.36 -2.59 -4.85
C ALA A 207 -14.82 -2.66 -4.77
N PRO A 208 -14.09 -1.78 -5.48
CA PRO A 208 -12.63 -1.79 -5.45
C PRO A 208 -12.11 -1.37 -4.07
N ASN A 209 -11.16 -2.11 -3.52
CA ASN A 209 -10.71 -1.92 -2.14
C ASN A 209 -9.27 -1.38 -2.04
N ARG A 210 -8.29 -2.14 -2.53
CA ARG A 210 -6.88 -1.69 -2.62
C ARG A 210 -6.37 -1.99 -4.02
N LEU A 211 -5.41 -1.19 -4.49
CA LEU A 211 -4.90 -1.35 -5.85
C LEU A 211 -3.38 -1.18 -5.94
N THR A 212 -2.83 -1.75 -7.00
CA THR A 212 -1.43 -1.61 -7.40
C THR A 212 -1.37 -1.52 -8.92
N MET A 213 -0.19 -1.23 -9.46
CA MET A 213 0.00 -1.20 -10.90
C MET A 213 1.36 -1.74 -11.30
N PHE A 214 1.45 -2.18 -12.54
CA PHE A 214 2.71 -2.48 -13.20
C PHE A 214 2.53 -2.23 -14.70
N GLU A 215 3.40 -1.42 -15.29
CA GLU A 215 3.33 -1.02 -16.70
C GLU A 215 1.97 -0.35 -17.05
N SER A 216 1.23 -0.92 -18.01
CA SER A 216 -0.11 -0.44 -18.39
C SER A 216 -1.23 -1.01 -17.51
N LYS A 217 -0.95 -2.03 -16.70
CA LYS A 217 -1.98 -2.77 -15.98
C LYS A 217 -2.21 -2.20 -14.59
N ILE A 218 -3.48 -2.07 -14.23
CA ILE A 218 -3.92 -1.80 -12.85
C ILE A 218 -4.54 -3.09 -12.32
N TYR A 219 -4.20 -3.43 -11.08
CA TYR A 219 -4.71 -4.59 -10.36
C TYR A 219 -5.38 -4.11 -9.08
N TRP A 220 -6.54 -4.63 -8.76
CA TRP A 220 -7.23 -4.28 -7.51
C TRP A 220 -7.87 -5.50 -6.86
N THR A 221 -8.01 -5.42 -5.55
CA THR A 221 -8.86 -6.31 -4.77
C THR A 221 -10.29 -5.79 -4.82
N ASP A 222 -11.25 -6.69 -4.97
CA ASP A 222 -12.66 -6.35 -5.10
C ASP A 222 -13.51 -7.18 -4.12
N SER A 223 -14.22 -6.48 -3.24
CA SER A 223 -15.04 -7.10 -2.21
C SER A 223 -16.29 -7.77 -2.78
N THR A 224 -16.92 -7.22 -3.82
CA THR A 224 -18.12 -7.85 -4.40
C THR A 224 -17.74 -9.07 -5.23
N ARG A 225 -16.59 -9.04 -5.92
CA ARG A 225 -16.09 -10.18 -6.72
C ARG A 225 -15.30 -11.21 -5.92
N GLN A 226 -14.96 -10.92 -4.66
CA GLN A 226 -14.21 -11.80 -3.76
C GLN A 226 -12.88 -12.26 -4.41
N GLY A 227 -12.11 -11.31 -4.93
CA GLY A 227 -10.96 -11.65 -5.76
C GLY A 227 -10.08 -10.47 -6.18
N VAL A 228 -9.12 -10.78 -7.05
CA VAL A 228 -8.24 -9.80 -7.70
C VAL A 228 -8.64 -9.68 -9.16
N ILE A 229 -8.80 -8.45 -9.60
CA ILE A 229 -9.15 -8.11 -10.98
C ILE A 229 -8.03 -7.24 -11.56
N ARG A 230 -7.84 -7.29 -12.87
CA ARG A 230 -6.94 -6.39 -13.59
C ARG A 230 -7.61 -5.75 -14.80
N VAL A 231 -7.05 -4.63 -15.22
CA VAL A 231 -7.43 -3.90 -16.42
C VAL A 231 -6.18 -3.28 -17.07
N ASP A 232 -6.17 -3.14 -18.39
CA ASP A 232 -5.24 -2.25 -19.08
C ASP A 232 -5.77 -0.81 -19.04
N LYS A 233 -4.97 0.12 -18.50
CA LYS A 233 -5.36 1.51 -18.31
C LYS A 233 -5.65 2.27 -19.61
N TYR A 234 -5.24 1.72 -20.76
CA TYR A 234 -5.46 2.32 -22.08
C TYR A 234 -6.60 1.65 -22.87
N ASP A 235 -7.09 0.49 -22.45
CA ASP A 235 -8.17 -0.25 -23.13
C ASP A 235 -9.07 -0.98 -22.13
N TRP A 236 -9.69 -0.24 -21.22
CA TRP A 236 -10.43 -0.87 -20.12
C TRP A 236 -11.65 -1.66 -20.58
N ALA A 237 -12.31 -1.27 -21.67
CA ALA A 237 -13.57 -1.86 -22.12
C ALA A 237 -13.43 -3.33 -22.55
N SER A 238 -12.24 -3.71 -23.04
CA SER A 238 -11.97 -5.06 -23.55
C SER A 238 -11.04 -5.89 -22.64
N SER A 239 -10.39 -5.26 -21.64
CA SER A 239 -9.25 -5.85 -20.92
C SER A 239 -9.51 -6.20 -19.45
N ILE A 240 -10.78 -6.22 -19.01
CA ILE A 240 -11.13 -6.65 -17.65
C ILE A 240 -10.91 -8.16 -17.52
N HIS A 241 -10.01 -8.54 -16.62
CA HIS A 241 -9.69 -9.94 -16.36
C HIS A 241 -9.69 -10.25 -14.87
N HIS A 242 -10.30 -11.38 -14.51
CA HIS A 242 -10.16 -11.97 -13.18
C HIS A 242 -8.79 -12.64 -13.07
N VAL A 243 -7.97 -12.16 -12.14
CA VAL A 243 -6.64 -12.73 -11.86
C VAL A 243 -6.74 -13.82 -10.80
N TYR A 244 -7.58 -13.59 -9.79
CA TYR A 244 -7.82 -14.52 -8.70
C TYR A 244 -9.27 -14.42 -8.25
N ARG A 245 -9.87 -15.54 -7.88
CA ARG A 245 -11.18 -15.61 -7.25
C ARG A 245 -11.18 -16.70 -6.20
N ASN A 246 -11.64 -16.39 -5.01
CA ASN A 246 -11.92 -17.40 -4.01
C ASN A 246 -13.40 -17.73 -4.03
N SER A 247 -13.76 -18.93 -4.52
CA SER A 247 -15.16 -19.40 -4.51
C SER A 247 -15.54 -20.17 -3.25
N GLU A 248 -14.57 -20.55 -2.42
CA GLU A 248 -14.79 -21.44 -1.28
C GLU A 248 -15.04 -20.69 0.04
N LYS A 249 -14.39 -19.54 0.21
CA LYS A 249 -14.59 -18.67 1.38
C LYS A 249 -14.87 -17.24 0.93
N ALA A 250 -16.02 -16.71 1.35
CA ALA A 250 -16.34 -15.30 1.21
C ALA A 250 -15.54 -14.50 2.26
N GLN A 251 -14.29 -14.18 1.92
CA GLN A 251 -13.47 -13.25 2.66
C GLN A 251 -12.80 -12.28 1.69
N ASP A 252 -12.87 -11.00 2.01
CA ASP A 252 -12.35 -9.96 1.13
C ASP A 252 -10.83 -10.02 1.07
N PRO A 253 -10.22 -10.12 -0.14
CA PRO A 253 -8.82 -9.80 -0.27
C PRO A 253 -8.63 -8.31 0.06
N LYS A 254 -7.61 -8.00 0.88
CA LYS A 254 -7.37 -6.64 1.36
C LYS A 254 -6.26 -5.96 0.56
N ALA A 255 -5.03 -5.92 1.04
CA ALA A 255 -3.91 -5.29 0.35
C ALA A 255 -3.42 -6.11 -0.85
N ILE A 256 -2.86 -5.41 -1.84
CA ILE A 256 -2.23 -5.98 -3.04
C ILE A 256 -1.01 -5.15 -3.44
N LYS A 257 0.08 -5.81 -3.86
CA LYS A 257 1.31 -5.17 -4.35
C LYS A 257 1.88 -5.93 -5.55
N ALA A 258 2.21 -5.18 -6.60
CA ALA A 258 3.04 -5.66 -7.70
C ALA A 258 4.51 -5.56 -7.29
N VAL A 259 5.19 -6.71 -7.27
CA VAL A 259 6.58 -6.83 -6.87
C VAL A 259 7.46 -6.92 -8.11
N HIS A 260 8.34 -5.92 -8.26
CA HIS A 260 9.37 -5.87 -9.29
C HIS A 260 10.45 -4.83 -8.94
N SER A 261 11.67 -4.98 -9.45
CA SER A 261 12.77 -4.01 -9.20
C SER A 261 12.42 -2.61 -9.64
N LEU A 262 11.72 -2.48 -10.77
CA LEU A 262 11.33 -1.19 -11.37
C LEU A 262 10.35 -0.39 -10.52
N MET A 263 9.66 -1.01 -9.58
CA MET A 263 8.72 -0.33 -8.68
C MET A 263 9.43 0.39 -7.52
N GLN A 264 10.70 0.05 -7.26
CA GLN A 264 11.53 0.68 -6.24
C GLN A 264 12.85 1.15 -6.88
N PRO A 265 12.79 2.17 -7.75
CA PRO A 265 13.98 2.71 -8.39
C PRO A 265 14.97 3.25 -7.35
N PRO A 266 16.29 3.18 -7.61
CA PRO A 266 17.25 3.88 -6.79
C PRO A 266 17.02 5.38 -6.88
N GLU A 267 17.44 6.11 -5.85
CA GLU A 267 17.45 7.58 -5.89
C GLU A 267 18.30 8.07 -7.08
N VAL A 268 17.69 8.86 -7.98
CA VAL A 268 18.41 9.50 -9.09
C VAL A 268 18.61 10.97 -8.73
N GLY A 269 19.85 11.35 -8.38
CA GLY A 269 20.31 12.73 -8.55
C GLY A 269 20.21 13.71 -7.38
N LEU A 270 20.53 13.32 -6.15
CA LEU A 270 20.98 14.26 -5.11
C LEU A 270 22.46 13.98 -4.80
N GLN A 271 23.29 15.03 -4.78
CA GLN A 271 24.72 14.88 -4.50
C GLN A 271 24.88 14.28 -3.09
N LYS A 272 25.94 13.47 -2.91
CA LYS A 272 26.30 12.83 -1.63
C LYS A 272 26.35 13.76 -0.39
N LYS A 273 26.24 15.08 -0.55
CA LYS A 273 26.14 16.03 0.57
C LYS A 273 24.74 16.10 1.21
N ASP A 274 23.69 15.62 0.54
CA ASP A 274 22.33 15.55 1.09
C ASP A 274 22.01 14.19 1.75
N LEU A 275 22.99 13.27 1.78
CA LEU A 275 22.93 11.92 2.40
C LEU A 275 22.65 11.92 3.92
N HIS A 276 22.55 13.10 4.53
CA HIS A 276 22.20 13.28 5.94
C HIS A 276 20.87 13.99 6.16
N THR A 277 20.02 14.10 5.14
CA THR A 277 18.60 14.30 5.36
C THR A 277 17.98 12.99 5.85
N LYS A 278 18.43 12.54 7.04
CA LYS A 278 17.53 11.89 7.98
C LYS A 278 16.29 12.76 7.97
N ILE A 279 15.17 12.20 7.54
CA ILE A 279 13.87 12.82 7.75
C ILE A 279 13.73 12.92 9.27
N TYR A 280 14.15 14.05 9.83
CA TYR A 280 14.09 14.36 11.24
C TYR A 280 12.66 14.74 11.54
N ILE A 281 11.84 13.72 11.76
CA ILE A 281 10.52 13.93 12.33
C ILE A 281 10.75 14.40 13.75
N LYS A 282 10.42 15.66 14.03
CA LYS A 282 10.45 16.19 15.40
C LYS A 282 9.53 15.32 16.24
N GLY A 283 10.08 14.59 17.21
CA GLY A 283 9.29 13.81 18.16
C GLY A 283 9.55 12.30 18.20
N PHE A 284 10.69 11.80 17.68
CA PHE A 284 11.11 10.42 17.95
C PHE A 284 11.17 10.15 19.45
N THR A 285 10.18 9.44 19.97
CA THR A 285 10.19 8.94 21.34
C THR A 285 10.82 7.54 21.33
N LYS A 286 11.77 7.32 22.22
CA LYS A 286 12.34 5.98 22.44
C LYS A 286 11.21 5.16 23.08
N GLY A 287 10.69 4.15 22.37
CA GLY A 287 9.66 3.27 22.91
C GLY A 287 10.14 2.64 24.22
N GLY A 288 9.60 3.13 25.34
CA GLY A 288 9.88 2.60 26.66
C GLY A 288 9.02 1.37 26.90
N LEU A 289 9.67 0.24 27.20
CA LEU A 289 9.04 -0.86 27.92
C LEU A 289 8.72 -0.37 29.33
N GLN A 290 7.44 -0.36 29.70
CA GLN A 290 6.99 -0.56 31.07
C GLN A 290 6.15 -1.83 31.09
#